data_AF-A0A7Y3FMX5-F1
#
_entry.id   AF-A0A7Y3FMX5-F1
#
_cell.length_a   1.000
_cell.length_b   1.000
_cell.length_c   1.000
_cell.angle_alpha   90.00
_cell.angle_beta   90.00
_cell.angle_gamma   90.00
#
_symmetry.space_group_name_H-M   'P 1'
#
loop_
_entity.id
_entity.type
_entity.pdbx_description
1 polymer ?
#
loop_
_entity_poly.entity_id
_entity_poly.type
_entity_poly.pdbx_seq_one_letter_code
_entity_poly.pdbx_strand_id
1 'polypeptide(L)'
;YRIAGAKALLRAAPDVPVVAGAIDGTWHLGRNRFAPVPFGTTVRIAIGAPMARSADDEVALIQAAESWMLSKLAEWRQTEPPTIQPD
;
A
#
# COMPACT_ATOMS: atom_id res chain seq x y z
N TYR A 1 0.53 -9.51 -4.88
CA TYR A 1 -0.49 -9.14 -5.89
C TYR A 1 -0.18 -9.88 -7.19
N ARG A 2 -1.11 -9.96 -8.16
CA ARG A 2 -0.85 -10.58 -9.48
C ARG A 2 -0.78 -9.49 -10.54
N ILE A 3 0.38 -9.37 -11.21
CA ILE A 3 0.62 -8.35 -12.25
C ILE A 3 -0.42 -8.44 -13.38
N ALA A 4 -0.83 -9.66 -13.77
CA ALA A 4 -1.83 -9.84 -14.82
C ALA A 4 -3.19 -9.20 -14.48
N GLY A 5 -3.63 -9.28 -13.21
CA GLY A 5 -4.87 -8.65 -12.76
C GLY A 5 -4.77 -7.13 -12.74
N ALA A 6 -3.65 -6.58 -12.27
CA ALA A 6 -3.40 -5.14 -12.29
C ALA A 6 -3.42 -4.59 -13.73
N LYS A 7 -2.75 -5.28 -14.67
CA LYS A 7 -2.78 -4.92 -16.10
C LYS A 7 -4.19 -4.96 -16.67
N ALA A 8 -4.99 -5.97 -16.33
CA ALA A 8 -6.38 -6.06 -16.80
C ALA A 8 -7.22 -4.86 -16.33
N LEU A 9 -7.06 -4.43 -15.08
CA LEU A 9 -7.75 -3.24 -14.54
C LEU A 9 -7.29 -1.96 -15.24
N LEU A 10 -5.98 -1.78 -15.45
CA LEU A 10 -5.43 -0.59 -16.12
C LEU A 10 -5.82 -0.50 -17.60
N ARG A 11 -6.08 -1.63 -18.25
CA ARG A 11 -6.62 -1.68 -19.62
C ARG A 11 -8.10 -1.34 -19.68
N ALA A 12 -8.87 -1.76 -18.68
CA ALA A 12 -10.29 -1.46 -18.59
C ALA A 12 -10.57 0.03 -18.31
N ALA A 13 -9.60 0.74 -17.74
CA ALA A 13 -9.68 2.16 -17.41
C ALA A 13 -8.42 2.92 -17.90
N PRO A 14 -8.31 3.20 -19.21
CA PRO A 14 -7.10 3.76 -19.82
C PRO A 14 -6.90 5.25 -19.58
N ASP A 15 -7.85 5.93 -18.97
CA ASP A 15 -7.89 7.38 -18.75
C ASP A 15 -8.07 7.76 -17.27
N VAL A 16 -8.25 6.77 -16.40
CA VAL A 16 -8.44 7.00 -14.96
C VAL A 16 -7.08 7.12 -14.26
N PRO A 17 -6.82 8.21 -13.52
CA PRO A 17 -5.60 8.35 -12.74
C PRO A 17 -5.44 7.24 -11.70
N VAL A 18 -4.20 6.81 -11.49
CA VAL A 18 -3.88 5.76 -10.51
C VAL A 18 -3.31 6.39 -9.25
N VAL A 19 -3.81 5.99 -8.08
CA VAL A 19 -3.27 6.41 -6.79
C VAL A 19 -2.59 5.23 -6.13
N ALA A 20 -1.31 5.37 -5.78
CA ALA A 20 -0.59 4.37 -5.00
C ALA A 20 -0.99 4.49 -3.51
N GLY A 21 -1.19 3.35 -2.85
CA GLY A 21 -1.48 3.30 -1.42
C GLY A 21 -0.56 2.31 -0.72
N ALA A 22 0.11 2.73 0.34
CA ALA A 22 0.94 1.88 1.19
C ALA A 22 0.24 1.69 2.52
N ILE A 23 0.20 0.45 2.99
CA ILE A 23 -0.44 0.08 4.26
C ILE A 23 0.49 -0.87 5.00
N ASP A 24 0.79 -0.57 6.26
CA ASP A 24 1.60 -1.41 7.16
C ASP A 24 0.86 -1.64 8.49
N GLY A 25 1.11 -2.80 9.11
CA GLY A 25 0.51 -3.18 10.41
C GLY A 25 -0.91 -3.77 10.35
N THR A 26 -1.61 -3.75 9.21
CA THR A 26 -2.96 -4.32 9.10
C THR A 26 -3.02 -5.84 9.31
N TRP A 27 -1.91 -6.55 9.13
CA TRP A 27 -1.80 -7.98 9.39
C TRP A 27 -2.03 -8.34 10.86
N HIS A 28 -1.75 -7.43 11.80
CA HIS A 28 -2.10 -7.61 13.22
C HIS A 28 -3.62 -7.73 13.42
N LEU A 29 -4.41 -7.08 12.57
CA LEU A 29 -5.88 -7.11 12.62
C LEU A 29 -6.45 -8.41 12.05
N GLY A 30 -5.77 -9.01 11.07
CA GLY A 30 -6.21 -10.25 10.42
C GLY A 30 -6.30 -11.43 11.38
N ARG A 31 -5.48 -11.46 12.44
CA ARG A 31 -5.48 -12.53 13.45
C ARG A 31 -6.81 -12.66 14.20
N ASN A 32 -7.56 -11.56 14.34
CA ASN A 32 -8.85 -11.51 15.04
C ASN A 32 -10.03 -11.19 14.09
N ARG A 33 -9.95 -11.50 12.79
CA ARG A 33 -10.99 -11.10 11.80
C ARG A 33 -11.35 -9.61 11.91
N PHE A 34 -10.35 -8.76 12.14
CA PHE A 34 -10.49 -7.32 12.31
C PHE A 34 -11.22 -6.84 13.57
N ALA A 35 -11.76 -7.73 14.43
CA ALA A 35 -12.42 -7.34 15.67
C ALA A 35 -12.40 -8.43 16.77
N PRO A 36 -12.10 -8.07 18.04
CA PRO A 36 -11.69 -6.74 18.52
C PRO A 36 -10.23 -6.42 18.13
N VAL A 37 -9.96 -5.14 17.91
CA VAL A 37 -8.60 -4.63 17.62
C VAL A 37 -7.78 -4.63 18.91
N PRO A 38 -6.64 -5.35 18.99
CA PRO A 38 -5.81 -5.36 20.18
C PRO A 38 -5.29 -3.96 20.52
N PHE A 39 -5.26 -3.61 21.81
CA PHE A 39 -4.66 -2.36 22.27
C PHE A 39 -3.18 -2.28 21.87
N GLY A 40 -2.71 -1.09 21.52
CA GLY A 40 -1.35 -0.87 21.01
C GLY A 40 -1.13 -1.23 19.54
N THR A 41 -2.16 -1.70 18.82
CA THR A 41 -2.04 -1.95 17.37
C THR A 41 -1.80 -0.64 16.63
N THR A 42 -0.65 -0.53 15.96
CA THR A 42 -0.33 0.60 15.07
C THR A 42 -0.54 0.19 13.62
N VAL A 43 -1.36 0.95 12.90
CA VAL A 43 -1.53 0.83 11.45
C VAL A 43 -1.05 2.12 10.80
N ARG A 44 -0.19 1.99 9.79
CA ARG A 44 0.29 3.12 9.00
C ARG A 44 -0.32 3.07 7.62
N ILE A 45 -0.79 4.22 7.14
CA ILE A 45 -1.39 4.38 5.82
C ILE A 45 -0.75 5.60 5.17
N ALA A 46 -0.28 5.45 3.94
CA ALA A 46 0.11 6.55 3.07
C ALA A 46 -0.65 6.46 1.75
N ILE A 47 -1.09 7.62 1.25
CA ILE A 47 -1.77 7.78 -0.03
C ILE A 47 -0.91 8.69 -0.89
N GLY A 48 -0.56 8.23 -2.09
CA GLY A 48 0.26 8.94 -3.05
C GLY A 48 -0.50 10.03 -3.80
N ALA A 49 0.24 10.83 -4.57
CA ALA A 49 -0.36 11.72 -5.55
C ALA A 49 -0.98 10.91 -6.71
N PRO A 50 -2.03 11.41 -7.37
CA PRO A 50 -2.54 10.81 -8.59
C PRO A 50 -1.45 10.75 -9.68
N MET A 51 -1.25 9.56 -10.25
CA MET A 51 -0.37 9.34 -11.40
C MET A 51 -1.21 9.42 -12.67
N ALA A 52 -0.77 10.28 -13.59
CA ALA A 52 -1.39 10.39 -14.91
C ALA A 52 -1.30 9.07 -15.67
N ARG A 53 -2.28 8.81 -16.53
CA ARG A 53 -2.44 7.56 -17.26
C ARG A 53 -2.52 7.83 -18.77
N SER A 54 -1.93 6.93 -19.54
CA SER A 54 -1.97 6.81 -20.99
C SER A 54 -2.08 5.34 -21.38
N ALA A 55 -2.62 5.00 -22.55
CA ALA A 55 -3.00 3.62 -22.90
C ALA A 55 -1.89 2.56 -22.69
N ASP A 56 -0.62 2.92 -22.95
CA ASP A 56 0.52 1.98 -23.03
C ASP A 56 1.47 2.02 -21.82
N ASP A 57 1.10 2.71 -20.74
CA ASP A 57 1.99 2.85 -19.57
C ASP A 57 1.77 1.81 -18.44
N GLU A 58 1.03 0.71 -18.66
CA GLU A 58 0.58 -0.15 -17.53
C GLU A 58 1.75 -0.70 -16.71
N VAL A 59 2.80 -1.13 -17.39
CA VAL A 59 3.99 -1.70 -16.74
C VAL A 59 4.73 -0.61 -15.97
N ALA A 60 4.91 0.56 -16.59
CA ALA A 60 5.60 1.68 -15.97
C ALA A 60 4.84 2.20 -14.75
N LEU A 61 3.52 2.30 -14.81
CA LEU A 61 2.68 2.69 -13.67
C LEU A 61 2.73 1.68 -12.53
N ILE A 62 2.67 0.37 -12.83
CA ILE A 62 2.79 -0.66 -11.79
C ILE A 62 4.16 -0.55 -11.09
N GLN A 63 5.24 -0.38 -11.86
CA GLN A 63 6.59 -0.23 -11.31
C GLN A 63 6.76 1.06 -10.51
N ALA A 64 6.20 2.18 -10.97
CA ALA A 64 6.22 3.45 -10.25
C ALA A 64 5.44 3.36 -8.92
N ALA A 65 4.24 2.75 -8.95
CA ALA A 65 3.43 2.52 -7.77
C ALA A 65 4.15 1.60 -6.77
N GLU A 66 4.76 0.51 -7.25
CA GLU A 66 5.53 -0.41 -6.41
C GLU A 66 6.74 0.27 -5.78
N SER A 67 7.51 1.03 -6.56
CA SER A 67 8.66 1.78 -6.06
C SER A 67 8.26 2.80 -4.99
N TRP A 68 7.13 3.48 -5.19
CA TRP A 68 6.58 4.41 -4.20
C TRP A 68 6.10 3.71 -2.94
N MET A 69 5.41 2.57 -3.04
CA MET A 69 4.99 1.80 -1.87
C MET A 69 6.20 1.27 -1.08
N LEU A 70 7.21 0.75 -1.77
CA LEU A 70 8.43 0.24 -1.14
C LEU A 70 9.22 1.35 -0.42
N SER A 71 9.24 2.57 -0.97
CA SER A 71 9.90 3.70 -0.28
C SER A 71 9.19 4.05 1.03
N LYS A 72 7.85 4.04 1.06
CA LYS A 72 7.07 4.25 2.29
C LYS A 72 7.24 3.15 3.32
N LEU A 73 7.28 1.89 2.89
CA LEU A 73 7.58 0.78 3.79
C LEU A 73 9.01 0.87 4.36
N ALA A 74 9.98 1.30 3.55
CA ALA A 74 11.35 1.50 4.00
C ALA A 74 11.49 2.65 5.00
N GLU A 75 10.81 3.78 4.74
CA GLU A 75 10.71 4.93 5.65
C GLU A 75 10.17 4.48 7.02
N TRP A 76 9.08 3.72 7.05
CA TRP A 76 8.46 3.29 8.30
C TRP A 76 9.32 2.32 9.11
N ARG A 77 10.07 1.44 8.45
CA ARG A 77 11.01 0.51 9.10
C ARG A 77 12.19 1.22 9.77
N GLN A 78 12.60 2.37 9.25
CA GLN A 78 13.65 3.19 9.88
C GLN A 78 13.13 3.95 11.11
N THR A 79 11.82 4.15 11.19
CA THR A 79 11.13 4.86 12.29
C THR A 79 10.43 3.90 13.25
N GLU A 80 10.98 2.70 13.49
CA GLU A 80 10.37 1.72 14.41
C GLU A 80 10.06 2.41 15.75
N PRO A 81 8.78 2.49 16.16
CA PRO A 81 8.41 3.14 17.40
C PRO A 81 8.83 2.23 18.56
N PRO A 82 9.15 2.79 19.74
CA PRO A 82 9.54 1.96 20.89
C PRO A 82 8.46 0.91 21.14
N THR A 83 8.87 -0.34 21.24
CA THR A 83 8.03 -1.45 21.70
C THR A 83 7.43 -1.05 23.04
N ILE A 84 6.12 -0.76 23.05
CA ILE A 84 5.39 -0.58 24.31
C ILE A 84 5.20 -1.97 24.88
N GLN A 85 6.10 -2.36 25.78
CA GLN A 85 5.95 -3.55 26.61
C GLN A 85 4.76 -3.29 27.55
N PRO A 86 3.70 -4.12 27.53
CA PRO A 86 2.67 -4.02 28.56
C PRO A 86 3.25 -4.52 29.90
N ASP A 87 2.97 -3.78 30.98
CA ASP A 87 3.30 -4.13 32.37
C ASP A 87 2.61 -5.43 32.83
#